data_AF-A0A9Q1BZA9-F1
#
_entry.id   AF-A0A9Q1BZA9-F1
#
_cell.length_a   1.000
_cell.length_b   1.000
_cell.length_c   1.000
_cell.angle_alpha   90.00
_cell.angle_beta   90.00
_cell.angle_gamma   90.00
#
_symmetry.space_group_name_H-M   'P 1'
#
loop_
_entity.id
_entity.type
_entity.pdbx_description
1 polymer ?
#
loop_
_entity_poly.entity_id
_entity_poly.type
_entity_poly.pdbx_seq_one_letter_code
_entity_poly.pdbx_strand_id
1 'polypeptide(L)'
;MSFILTYHFLHQKGPLCDEILWMIATNLQNDWEEVAFHLGMSIYAVNRIAICYPPQERLFAVLRDWRSHSLKMNPPQETSVELANTMIKLNRYDLSQIVLHRFQQSLMCA
;
A
#
# COMPACT_ATOMS: atom_id res chain seq x y z
N MET A 1 20.49 -11.61 -21.80
CA MET A 1 20.05 -10.34 -21.20
C MET A 1 18.78 -10.61 -20.39
N SER A 2 18.92 -10.94 -19.11
CA SER A 2 17.79 -11.27 -18.22
C SER A 2 17.61 -10.16 -17.19
N PHE A 3 16.68 -9.24 -17.45
CA PHE A 3 16.28 -8.17 -16.52
C PHE A 3 14.81 -8.29 -16.06
N ILE A 4 14.09 -9.33 -16.47
CA ILE A 4 12.63 -9.43 -16.27
C ILE A 4 12.26 -10.31 -15.05
N LEU A 5 13.16 -11.15 -14.54
CA LEU A 5 12.82 -12.11 -13.47
C LEU A 5 12.94 -11.58 -12.04
N THR A 6 13.44 -10.36 -11.82
CA THR A 6 13.57 -9.79 -10.46
C THR A 6 12.33 -9.06 -9.96
N TYR A 7 11.40 -8.66 -10.83
CA TYR A 7 10.24 -7.85 -10.42
C TYR A 7 9.08 -8.64 -9.82
N HIS A 8 9.01 -9.96 -10.05
CA HIS A 8 7.88 -10.77 -9.61
C HIS A 8 8.04 -11.39 -8.21
N PHE A 9 9.25 -11.31 -7.62
CA PHE A 9 9.58 -12.00 -6.35
C PHE A 9 9.76 -11.08 -5.14
N LEU A 10 9.80 -9.76 -5.32
CA LEU A 10 9.96 -8.78 -4.24
C LEU A 10 8.67 -8.48 -3.44
N HIS A 11 7.52 -8.99 -3.88
CA HIS A 11 6.21 -8.64 -3.30
C HIS A 11 5.73 -9.57 -2.17
N GLN A 12 6.40 -10.70 -1.93
CA GLN A 12 6.01 -11.69 -0.91
C GLN A 12 6.70 -11.52 0.44
N LYS A 13 7.83 -10.81 0.52
CA LYS A 13 8.59 -10.64 1.78
C LYS A 13 8.94 -9.19 1.99
N GLY A 14 8.32 -8.58 2.99
CA GLY A 14 8.55 -7.19 3.36
C GLY A 14 7.44 -6.67 4.29
N PRO A 15 7.64 -5.48 4.88
CA PRO A 15 6.70 -4.89 5.84
C PRO A 15 5.33 -4.56 5.24
N LEU A 16 5.29 -4.35 3.92
CA LEU A 16 4.09 -4.04 3.14
C LEU A 16 3.83 -5.13 2.09
N CYS A 17 3.85 -6.40 2.49
CA CYS A 17 3.48 -7.50 1.60
C CYS A 17 1.98 -7.45 1.24
N ASP A 18 1.59 -8.21 0.22
CA ASP A 18 0.21 -8.23 -0.28
C ASP A 18 -0.80 -8.63 0.80
N GLU A 19 -0.44 -9.54 1.70
CA GLU A 19 -1.29 -9.95 2.83
C GLU A 19 -1.63 -8.78 3.76
N ILE A 20 -0.64 -7.94 4.08
CA ILE A 20 -0.84 -6.77 4.94
C ILE A 20 -1.69 -5.72 4.22
N LEU A 21 -1.41 -5.45 2.94
CA LEU A 21 -2.23 -4.52 2.16
C LEU A 21 -3.66 -5.00 2.00
N TRP A 22 -3.88 -6.31 1.83
CA TRP A 22 -5.20 -6.91 1.76
C TRP A 22 -5.95 -6.79 3.08
N MET A 23 -5.27 -7.07 4.20
CA MET A 23 -5.83 -6.87 5.54
C MET A 23 -6.20 -5.40 5.77
N ILE A 24 -5.37 -4.46 5.34
CA ILE A 24 -5.70 -3.02 5.44
C ILE A 24 -6.92 -2.69 4.57
N ALA A 25 -6.93 -3.13 3.31
CA ALA A 25 -8.04 -2.88 2.39
C ALA A 25 -9.38 -3.44 2.90
N THR A 26 -9.37 -4.64 3.49
CA THR A 26 -10.59 -5.28 4.01
C THR A 26 -11.10 -4.67 5.30
N ASN A 27 -10.23 -4.03 6.09
CA ASN A 27 -10.61 -3.38 7.34
C ASN A 27 -10.90 -1.89 7.18
N LEU A 28 -10.45 -1.27 6.11
CA LEU A 28 -10.78 0.11 5.76
C LEU A 28 -12.26 0.21 5.39
N GLN A 29 -12.94 1.19 6.00
CA GLN A 29 -14.33 1.53 5.70
C GLN A 29 -14.44 2.78 4.81
N ASN A 30 -13.30 3.42 4.55
CA ASN A 30 -13.19 4.62 3.73
C ASN A 30 -13.40 4.31 2.25
N ASP A 31 -13.82 5.33 1.51
CA ASP A 31 -13.91 5.24 0.06
C ASP A 31 -12.51 5.09 -0.55
N TRP A 32 -12.38 4.25 -1.58
CA TRP A 32 -11.11 4.00 -2.25
C TRP A 32 -10.55 5.25 -2.93
N GLU A 33 -11.39 6.18 -3.38
CA GLU A 33 -10.98 7.47 -3.94
C GLU A 33 -10.40 8.39 -2.87
N GLU A 34 -11.03 8.44 -1.70
CA GLU A 34 -10.54 9.21 -0.54
C GLU A 34 -9.14 8.70 -0.13
N VAL A 35 -8.99 7.38 -0.03
CA VAL A 35 -7.68 6.76 0.28
C VAL A 35 -6.64 7.10 -0.80
N ALA A 36 -6.98 6.97 -2.08
CA ALA A 36 -6.07 7.29 -3.17
C ALA A 36 -5.64 8.76 -3.17
N PHE A 37 -6.55 9.67 -2.84
CA PHE A 37 -6.26 11.10 -2.69
C PHE A 37 -5.27 11.36 -1.54
N HIS A 38 -5.50 10.78 -0.36
CA HIS A 38 -4.58 10.95 0.76
C HIS A 38 -3.20 10.32 0.54
N LEU A 39 -3.13 9.27 -0.27
CA LEU A 39 -1.89 8.65 -0.74
C LEU A 39 -1.20 9.44 -1.89
N GLY A 40 -1.75 10.57 -2.30
CA GLY A 40 -1.17 11.42 -3.34
C GLY A 40 -1.16 10.77 -4.73
N MET A 41 -2.05 9.82 -4.99
CA MET A 41 -2.13 9.19 -6.30
C MET A 41 -2.62 10.18 -7.36
N SER A 42 -2.04 10.10 -8.57
CA SER A 42 -2.47 10.95 -9.67
C SER A 42 -3.89 10.59 -10.14
N ILE A 43 -4.62 11.59 -10.65
CA ILE A 43 -5.96 11.38 -11.18
C ILE A 43 -6.00 10.33 -12.31
N TYR A 44 -4.92 10.25 -13.09
CA TYR A 44 -4.76 9.21 -14.12
C TYR A 44 -4.72 7.81 -13.51
N ALA A 45 -3.99 7.62 -12.40
CA ALA A 45 -3.94 6.33 -11.71
C ALA A 45 -5.29 5.98 -11.08
N VAL A 46 -5.98 6.94 -10.46
CA VAL A 46 -7.32 6.77 -9.89
C VAL A 46 -8.33 6.36 -10.96
N ASN A 47 -8.36 7.06 -12.09
CA ASN A 47 -9.25 6.75 -13.22
C ASN A 47 -8.96 5.37 -13.82
N ARG A 48 -7.68 5.00 -13.94
CA ARG A 48 -7.29 3.65 -14.38
C ARG A 48 -7.84 2.59 -13.43
N ILE A 49 -7.76 2.81 -12.11
CA ILE A 49 -8.28 1.85 -11.13
C ILE A 49 -9.81 1.72 -11.25
N ALA A 50 -10.52 2.83 -11.44
CA ALA A 50 -11.97 2.83 -11.62
C ALA A 50 -12.41 1.96 -12.81
N ILE A 51 -11.66 2.00 -13.91
CA ILE A 51 -11.95 1.28 -15.16
C ILE A 51 -11.52 -0.18 -15.08
N CYS A 52 -10.34 -0.45 -14.53
CA CYS A 52 -9.72 -1.77 -14.62
C CYS A 52 -10.12 -2.74 -13.50
N TYR A 53 -10.66 -2.25 -12.38
CA TYR A 53 -10.95 -3.09 -11.21
C TYR A 53 -12.42 -3.01 -10.78
N PRO A 54 -13.02 -4.15 -10.39
CA PRO A 54 -14.36 -4.17 -9.82
C PRO A 54 -14.37 -3.42 -8.48
N PRO A 55 -15.49 -2.79 -8.08
CA PRO A 55 -15.56 -1.93 -6.89
C PRO A 55 -14.96 -2.54 -5.62
N GLN A 56 -15.21 -3.83 -5.38
CA GLN A 56 -14.72 -4.57 -4.22
C GLN A 56 -13.18 -4.75 -4.15
N GLU A 57 -12.48 -4.60 -5.28
CA GLU A 57 -11.02 -4.76 -5.36
C GLU A 57 -10.29 -3.42 -5.47
N ARG A 58 -11.00 -2.32 -5.71
CA ARG A 58 -10.38 -1.01 -5.99
C ARG A 58 -9.49 -0.53 -4.87
N LEU A 59 -9.91 -0.71 -3.62
CA LEU A 59 -9.12 -0.26 -2.47
C LEU A 59 -7.81 -1.04 -2.34
N PHE A 60 -7.83 -2.34 -2.56
CA PHE A 60 -6.61 -3.13 -2.61
C PHE A 60 -5.73 -2.73 -3.80
N ALA A 61 -6.33 -2.49 -4.97
CA ALA A 61 -5.61 -2.01 -6.15
C ALA A 61 -4.93 -0.65 -5.90
N VAL A 62 -5.60 0.29 -5.22
CA VAL A 62 -5.02 1.57 -4.76
C VAL A 62 -3.78 1.34 -3.92
N LEU A 63 -3.88 0.54 -2.86
CA LEU A 63 -2.76 0.28 -1.96
C LEU A 63 -1.59 -0.41 -2.67
N ARG A 64 -1.89 -1.36 -3.56
CA ARG A 64 -0.88 -2.11 -4.30
C ARG A 64 -0.15 -1.23 -5.32
N ASP A 65 -0.90 -0.44 -6.09
CA ASP A 65 -0.35 0.46 -7.11
C ASP A 65 0.45 1.60 -6.45
N TRP A 66 -0.08 2.18 -5.36
CA TRP A 66 0.65 3.18 -4.57
C TRP A 66 1.96 2.61 -4.01
N ARG A 67 1.94 1.42 -3.39
CA ARG A 67 3.17 0.78 -2.87
C ARG A 67 4.20 0.59 -3.99
N SER A 68 3.76 0.08 -5.15
CA SER A 68 4.66 -0.13 -6.30
C SER A 68 5.31 1.17 -6.77
N HIS A 69 4.59 2.29 -6.69
CA HIS A 69 5.12 3.60 -7.03
C HIS A 69 6.03 4.16 -5.92
N SER A 70 5.59 4.16 -4.66
CA SER A 70 6.34 4.73 -3.54
C SER A 70 7.66 3.99 -3.31
N LEU A 71 7.70 2.65 -3.39
CA LEU A 71 8.95 1.86 -3.27
C LEU A 71 9.97 2.09 -4.39
N LYS A 72 9.57 2.69 -5.52
CA LYS A 72 10.53 3.10 -6.58
C LYS A 72 11.24 4.40 -6.23
N MET A 73 10.62 5.23 -5.40
CA MET A 73 11.09 6.57 -5.07
C MET A 73 11.68 6.65 -3.66
N ASN A 74 11.16 5.85 -2.73
CA ASN A 74 11.42 5.93 -1.31
C ASN A 74 11.87 4.58 -0.74
N PRO A 75 12.70 4.57 0.32
CA PRO A 75 12.98 3.36 1.09
C PRO A 75 11.71 2.71 1.68
N PRO A 76 11.74 1.39 1.96
CA PRO A 76 10.60 0.69 2.58
C PRO A 76 10.13 1.29 3.91
N GLN A 77 11.05 1.86 4.69
CA GLN A 77 10.74 2.53 5.96
C GLN A 77 9.87 3.76 5.75
N GLU A 78 10.31 4.67 4.89
CA GLU A 78 9.58 5.90 4.58
C GLU A 78 8.23 5.59 3.96
N THR A 79 8.19 4.59 3.07
CA THR A 79 6.93 4.09 2.50
C THR A 79 5.98 3.59 3.59
N SER A 80 6.49 2.82 4.56
CA SER A 80 5.65 2.32 5.68
C SER A 80 5.14 3.44 6.59
N VAL A 81 5.99 4.43 6.87
CA VAL A 81 5.62 5.63 7.65
C VAL A 81 4.58 6.47 6.90
N GLU A 82 4.71 6.63 5.59
CA GLU A 82 3.76 7.34 4.74
C GLU A 82 2.37 6.67 4.79
N LEU A 83 2.32 5.34 4.65
CA LEU A 83 1.06 4.58 4.79
C LEU A 83 0.45 4.77 6.18
N ALA A 84 1.25 4.64 7.23
CA ALA A 84 0.80 4.80 8.61
C ALA A 84 0.24 6.20 8.88
N ASN A 85 0.88 7.24 8.34
CA ASN A 85 0.41 8.62 8.43
C ASN A 85 -0.91 8.83 7.66
N THR A 86 -1.05 8.20 6.48
CA THR A 86 -2.30 8.23 5.73
C THR A 86 -3.43 7.56 6.50
N MET A 87 -3.18 6.42 7.16
CA MET A 87 -4.17 5.79 8.04
C MET A 87 -4.60 6.73 9.19
N ILE A 88 -3.68 7.49 9.78
CA ILE A 88 -4.02 8.50 10.80
C ILE A 88 -4.93 9.59 10.22
N LYS A 89 -4.62 10.09 9.02
CA LYS A 89 -5.46 11.10 8.33
C LYS A 89 -6.88 10.59 8.06
N LEU A 90 -7.02 9.30 7.79
CA LEU A 90 -8.31 8.60 7.60
C LEU A 90 -8.99 8.22 8.92
N ASN A 91 -8.48 8.68 10.08
CA ASN A 91 -8.94 8.32 11.43
C ASN A 91 -8.83 6.81 11.76
N ARG A 92 -7.92 6.10 11.10
CA ARG A 92 -7.63 4.65 11.28
C ARG A 92 -6.34 4.42 12.04
N TYR A 93 -6.32 4.89 13.29
CA TYR A 93 -5.19 4.72 14.21
C TYR A 93 -4.85 3.24 14.45
N ASP A 94 -5.86 2.38 14.47
CA ASP A 94 -5.74 0.91 14.56
C ASP A 94 -4.85 0.36 13.43
N LEU A 95 -5.16 0.73 12.18
CA LEU A 95 -4.41 0.28 11.01
C LEU A 95 -3.02 0.90 10.95
N SER A 96 -2.87 2.16 11.37
CA SER A 96 -1.59 2.83 11.47
C SER A 96 -0.61 2.07 12.38
N GLN A 97 -1.06 1.69 13.58
CA GLN A 97 -0.24 0.92 14.52
C GLN A 97 0.14 -0.46 13.96
N ILE A 98 -0.78 -1.13 13.26
CA ILE A 98 -0.47 -2.43 12.63
C ILE A 98 0.63 -2.29 11.57
N VAL A 99 0.57 -1.26 10.72
CA VAL A 99 1.60 -0.99 9.71
C VAL A 99 2.97 -0.78 10.36
N LEU A 100 3.06 0.08 11.37
CA LEU A 100 4.32 0.38 12.05
C LEU A 100 4.87 -0.84 12.81
N HIS A 101 4.02 -1.58 13.49
CA HIS A 101 4.43 -2.80 14.21
C HIS A 101 4.95 -3.86 13.24
N ARG A 102 4.29 -4.07 12.10
CA ARG A 102 4.75 -5.00 11.05
C ARG A 102 6.08 -4.57 10.46
N PHE A 103 6.27 -3.26 10.27
CA PHE A 103 7.55 -2.72 9.86
C PHE A 103 8.67 -3.03 10.87
N GLN A 104 8.45 -2.76 12.15
CA GLN A 104 9.41 -3.07 13.21
C GLN A 104 9.74 -4.57 13.29
N GLN A 105 8.73 -5.45 13.17
CA GLN A 105 8.95 -6.90 13.12
C GLN A 105 9.81 -7.32 11.92
N SER A 106 9.58 -6.73 10.75
CA SER A 106 10.37 -7.05 9.55
C SER A 106 11.84 -6.65 9.69
N LEU A 107 12.15 -5.61 10.47
CA LEU A 107 13.52 -5.21 10.79
C LEU A 107 14.19 -6.14 11.80
N MET A 108 13.44 -6.68 12.76
CA MET A 108 13.99 -7.59 13.78
C MET A 108 14.26 -9.00 13.27
N CYS A 109 13.66 -9.40 12.15
CA CYS A 109 13.84 -10.72 11.53
C CYS A 109 14.74 -10.70 10.28
N ALA A 110 15.35 -9.55 9.94
CA ALA A 110 16.28 -9.37 8.82
C ALA A 110 17.73 -9.40 9.30
#